data_AF-A0A352BGS0-F1
#
_entry.id   AF-A0A352BGS0-F1
#
_cell.length_a   1.000
_cell.length_b   1.000
_cell.length_c   1.000
_cell.angle_alpha   90.00
_cell.angle_beta   90.00
_cell.angle_gamma   90.00
#
_symmetry.space_group_name_H-M   'P 1'
#
loop_
_entity.id
_entity.type
_entity.pdbx_description
1 polymer ?
#
loop_
_entity_poly.entity_id
_entity_poly.type
_entity_poly.pdbx_seq_one_letter_code
_entity_poly.pdbx_strand_id
1 'polypeptide(L)'
;MKNFTVKQLKKMWIDFYKSHDHKQIEDSSLVPENDNSVLFTTAGMQPLIPYLLGKPHPLGKRLFNVQRCLRTNDIESVGDANHFTFFEMLGRWSLGDYFKDYAIKSTYEFLTSKDYLDLPLDRLAVTVFAGDESAPRDEESAKIWQDCGMPKEKIFYFGKENNWWSAGETGPCGPDSEIFYITDKPACGPNCSPACDCGHYVEIGNNVFMQYVVKNAGDKPQLLAQKNVDTGMGLERNVAALNGYKSAYEIDVMKGAIETLEKISTSKYEESEKATKSFRIVCDHLRASTFVLGDEHRVTPSNVGQGYVLRRLIRRAVTYARNIGTDLSKLADIVNYYVDYYKDDCPILETNRAVIIEDLNAEVKKFNNTLSAGLKEFNKAIAEVNNGVLSGAVAFRLHDTFGFPVELTTELAKEKNIAVDMKGYKKSVEEHQQLSRANLTQVFKGGLAGHSEIETKYHTCTHLVLATLRRMYGDQVIQ
;
A
#
# COMPACT_ATOMS: atom_id res chain seq x y z
N MET A 1 -1.44 29.88 6.39
CA MET A 1 -1.74 28.69 5.57
C MET A 1 -3.08 28.14 6.02
N LYS A 2 -3.93 27.70 5.09
CA LYS A 2 -5.18 26.99 5.45
C LYS A 2 -4.78 25.70 6.18
N ASN A 3 -5.37 25.42 7.34
CA ASN A 3 -5.09 24.19 8.08
C ASN A 3 -6.04 23.09 7.59
N PHE A 4 -5.62 22.32 6.59
CA PHE A 4 -6.43 21.26 5.99
C PHE A 4 -6.43 20.02 6.87
N THR A 5 -7.61 19.43 7.10
CA THR A 5 -7.74 18.08 7.64
C THR A 5 -7.93 17.06 6.52
N VAL A 6 -7.65 15.78 6.80
CA VAL A 6 -7.92 14.68 5.86
C VAL A 6 -9.39 14.67 5.41
N LYS A 7 -10.33 14.83 6.35
CA LYS A 7 -11.78 14.88 6.03
C LYS A 7 -12.15 16.08 5.15
N GLN A 8 -11.54 17.25 5.38
CA GLN A 8 -11.79 18.44 4.58
C GLN A 8 -11.29 18.28 3.14
N LEU A 9 -10.05 17.82 2.95
CA LEU A 9 -9.49 17.62 1.62
C LEU A 9 -10.26 16.54 0.84
N LYS A 10 -10.64 15.44 1.52
CA LYS A 10 -11.51 14.40 0.96
C LYS A 10 -12.85 14.98 0.49
N LYS A 11 -13.51 15.78 1.33
CA LYS A 11 -14.78 16.43 0.97
C LYS A 11 -14.63 17.37 -0.22
N MET A 12 -13.58 18.21 -0.25
CA MET A 12 -13.31 19.11 -1.38
C MET A 12 -13.15 18.33 -2.69
N TRP A 13 -12.42 17.21 -2.67
CA TRP A 13 -12.27 16.34 -3.85
C TRP A 13 -13.62 15.80 -4.33
N ILE A 14 -14.43 15.27 -3.42
CA ILE A 14 -15.74 14.70 -3.75
C ILE A 14 -16.68 15.76 -4.31
N ASP A 15 -16.78 16.92 -3.66
CA ASP A 15 -17.66 18.01 -4.08
C ASP A 15 -17.24 18.55 -5.46
N PHE A 16 -15.93 18.72 -5.69
CA PHE A 16 -15.37 19.17 -6.96
C PHE A 16 -15.76 18.23 -8.12
N TYR A 17 -15.48 16.93 -8.01
CA TYR A 17 -15.74 16.03 -9.14
C TYR A 17 -17.23 15.72 -9.35
N LYS A 18 -18.05 15.82 -8.31
CA LYS A 18 -19.52 15.82 -8.46
C LYS A 18 -20.00 17.00 -9.29
N SER A 19 -19.49 18.21 -9.06
CA SER A 19 -19.89 19.39 -9.83
C SER A 19 -19.38 19.37 -11.28
N HIS A 20 -18.39 18.52 -11.57
CA HIS A 20 -17.76 18.34 -12.89
C HIS A 20 -18.26 17.09 -13.65
N ASP A 21 -19.47 16.63 -13.34
CA ASP A 21 -20.16 15.49 -13.97
C ASP A 21 -19.34 14.18 -14.00
N HIS A 22 -18.50 13.96 -12.99
CA HIS A 22 -17.95 12.64 -12.75
C HIS A 22 -18.90 11.87 -11.84
N LYS A 23 -19.03 10.57 -12.06
CA LYS A 23 -19.79 9.68 -11.17
C LYS A 23 -18.86 9.13 -10.09
N GLN A 24 -19.31 9.26 -8.85
CA GLN A 24 -18.61 8.63 -7.73
C GLN A 24 -18.77 7.12 -7.87
N ILE A 25 -17.66 6.39 -7.85
CA ILE A 25 -17.64 4.94 -7.70
C ILE A 25 -17.30 4.61 -6.25
N GLU A 26 -17.79 3.47 -5.78
CA GLU A 26 -17.34 2.93 -4.49
C GLU A 26 -15.84 2.61 -4.58
N ASP A 27 -15.14 2.78 -3.47
CA ASP A 27 -13.76 2.37 -3.42
C ASP A 27 -13.69 0.85 -3.24
N SER A 28 -12.75 0.21 -3.92
CA SER A 28 -12.67 -1.25 -3.93
C SER A 28 -12.05 -1.78 -2.64
N SER A 29 -12.33 -3.04 -2.31
CA SER A 29 -11.62 -3.77 -1.25
C SER A 29 -10.09 -3.60 -1.34
N LEU A 30 -9.43 -3.59 -0.19
CA LEU A 30 -7.98 -3.72 -0.11
C LEU A 30 -7.48 -5.10 -0.55
N VAL A 31 -8.34 -6.10 -0.52
CA VAL A 31 -8.08 -7.52 -0.78
C VAL A 31 -8.70 -7.88 -2.12
N PRO A 32 -7.92 -7.94 -3.22
CA PRO A 32 -8.47 -8.22 -4.54
C PRO A 32 -9.05 -9.65 -4.62
N GLU A 33 -10.30 -9.82 -5.07
CA GLU A 33 -10.89 -11.15 -5.26
C GLU A 33 -10.45 -11.84 -6.57
N ASN A 34 -10.24 -11.05 -7.62
CA ASN A 34 -10.08 -11.54 -8.99
C ASN A 34 -8.73 -11.16 -9.62
N ASP A 35 -7.77 -10.74 -8.80
CA ASP A 35 -6.42 -10.41 -9.25
C ASP A 35 -5.37 -11.13 -8.40
N ASN A 36 -4.78 -12.18 -8.98
CA ASN A 36 -3.72 -12.95 -8.34
C ASN A 36 -2.32 -12.33 -8.53
N SER A 37 -2.20 -11.23 -9.27
CA SER A 37 -0.92 -10.57 -9.55
C SER A 37 -0.48 -9.65 -8.41
N VAL A 38 -1.40 -9.22 -7.56
CA VAL A 38 -1.16 -8.31 -6.43
C VAL A 38 -1.72 -8.87 -5.12
N LEU A 39 -1.03 -8.61 -4.02
CA LEU A 39 -1.51 -9.02 -2.69
C LEU A 39 -2.58 -8.07 -2.15
N PHE A 40 -2.46 -6.77 -2.41
CA PHE A 40 -3.42 -5.77 -1.95
C PHE A 40 -3.62 -4.73 -3.04
N THR A 41 -4.76 -4.04 -3.00
CA THR A 41 -5.00 -2.87 -3.84
C THR A 41 -4.01 -1.76 -3.48
N THR A 42 -3.14 -1.38 -4.42
CA THR A 42 -2.04 -0.40 -4.22
C THR A 42 -2.28 0.95 -4.88
N ALA A 43 -3.29 1.04 -5.77
CA ALA A 43 -3.66 2.24 -6.50
C ALA A 43 -5.14 2.20 -6.92
N GLY A 44 -5.75 3.39 -7.08
CA GLY A 44 -7.14 3.55 -7.52
C GLY A 44 -7.46 2.99 -8.90
N MET A 45 -6.48 2.90 -9.79
CA MET A 45 -6.69 2.43 -11.16
C MET A 45 -6.82 0.92 -11.29
N GLN A 46 -6.35 0.13 -10.31
CA GLN A 46 -6.26 -1.34 -10.45
C GLN A 46 -7.63 -1.99 -10.69
N PRO A 47 -8.69 -1.65 -9.93
CA PRO A 47 -10.05 -2.15 -10.19
C PRO A 47 -10.60 -1.69 -11.55
N LEU A 48 -10.00 -0.64 -12.13
CA LEU A 48 -10.44 -0.03 -13.37
C LEU A 48 -9.71 -0.53 -14.63
N ILE A 49 -8.70 -1.40 -14.49
CA ILE A 49 -7.93 -1.95 -15.61
C ILE A 49 -8.82 -2.48 -16.74
N PRO A 50 -9.88 -3.28 -16.50
CA PRO A 50 -10.74 -3.77 -17.58
C PRO A 50 -11.38 -2.66 -18.40
N TYR A 51 -11.75 -1.55 -17.76
CA TYR A 51 -12.41 -0.42 -18.41
C TYR A 51 -11.42 0.49 -19.13
N LEU A 52 -10.22 0.64 -18.58
CA LEU A 52 -9.09 1.32 -19.24
C LEU A 52 -8.67 0.59 -20.52
N LEU A 53 -8.83 -0.73 -20.56
CA LEU A 53 -8.62 -1.57 -21.75
C LEU A 53 -9.79 -1.54 -22.75
N GLY A 54 -10.87 -0.80 -22.47
CA GLY A 54 -11.98 -0.56 -23.41
C GLY A 54 -13.31 -1.22 -23.05
N LYS A 55 -13.42 -1.94 -21.92
CA LYS A 55 -14.73 -2.41 -21.43
C LYS A 55 -15.56 -1.19 -21.00
N PRO A 56 -16.86 -1.11 -21.33
CA PRO A 56 -17.71 -0.05 -20.81
C PRO A 56 -17.93 -0.20 -19.29
N HIS A 57 -17.88 0.91 -18.55
CA HIS A 57 -18.20 0.94 -17.13
C HIS A 57 -19.69 1.29 -16.93
N PRO A 58 -20.42 0.63 -15.99
CA PRO A 58 -21.87 0.81 -15.83
C PRO A 58 -22.29 2.24 -15.44
N LEU A 59 -21.42 2.97 -14.74
CA LEU A 59 -21.66 4.36 -14.32
C LEU A 59 -21.20 5.41 -15.35
N GLY A 60 -20.80 4.99 -16.55
CA GLY A 60 -20.37 5.89 -17.62
C GLY A 60 -18.85 6.06 -17.67
N LYS A 61 -18.40 7.14 -18.32
CA LYS A 61 -16.99 7.29 -18.73
C LYS A 61 -16.14 8.21 -17.85
N ARG A 62 -16.77 8.99 -16.97
CA ARG A 62 -16.09 9.92 -16.06
C ARG A 62 -16.34 9.46 -14.64
N LEU A 63 -15.30 9.00 -13.97
CA LEU A 63 -15.40 8.36 -12.66
C LEU A 63 -14.49 9.06 -11.66
N PHE A 64 -14.82 9.01 -10.38
CA PHE A 64 -13.91 9.42 -9.31
C PHE A 64 -14.20 8.64 -8.02
N ASN A 65 -13.20 8.50 -7.16
CA ASN A 65 -13.37 7.98 -5.79
C ASN A 65 -12.24 8.47 -4.88
N VAL A 66 -12.21 7.89 -3.67
CA VAL A 66 -11.07 7.92 -2.78
C VAL A 66 -10.72 6.48 -2.42
N GLN A 67 -9.69 5.94 -3.06
CA GLN A 67 -9.29 4.55 -2.93
C GLN A 67 -8.42 4.32 -1.69
N ARG A 68 -8.82 3.39 -0.82
CA ARG A 68 -7.93 2.83 0.20
C ARG A 68 -6.84 1.99 -0.47
N CYS A 69 -5.58 2.24 -0.13
CA CYS A 69 -4.42 1.56 -0.71
C CYS A 69 -3.53 0.96 0.39
N LEU A 70 -2.93 -0.19 0.11
CA LEU A 70 -1.90 -0.79 0.96
C LEU A 70 -0.68 -1.16 0.11
N ARG A 71 0.46 -0.51 0.38
CA ARG A 71 1.72 -0.77 -0.32
C ARG A 71 2.69 -1.56 0.55
N THR A 72 3.00 -2.77 0.12
CA THR A 72 3.95 -3.64 0.83
C THR A 72 5.41 -3.23 0.64
N ASN A 73 5.72 -2.51 -0.44
CA ASN A 73 7.08 -2.08 -0.76
C ASN A 73 7.56 -0.97 0.20
N ASP A 74 6.64 -0.20 0.75
CA ASP A 74 6.94 0.92 1.63
C ASP A 74 7.12 0.49 3.10
N ILE A 75 6.81 -0.76 3.44
CA ILE A 75 6.83 -1.27 4.83
C ILE A 75 8.17 -0.96 5.49
N GLU A 76 9.30 -1.21 4.84
CA GLU A 76 10.62 -0.98 5.47
C GLU A 76 10.93 0.50 5.73
N SER A 77 10.32 1.41 4.96
CA SER A 77 10.49 2.86 5.12
C SER A 77 9.61 3.44 6.23
N VAL A 78 8.55 2.73 6.62
CA VAL A 78 7.65 3.16 7.71
C VAL A 78 8.43 3.35 9.00
N GLY A 79 8.17 4.48 9.66
CA GLY A 79 8.92 4.99 10.81
C GLY A 79 9.74 6.24 10.49
N ASP A 80 9.97 6.52 9.20
CA ASP A 80 10.51 7.80 8.75
C ASP A 80 9.47 8.93 8.82
N ALA A 81 9.73 10.07 8.19
CA ALA A 81 8.83 11.22 8.26
C ALA A 81 7.61 11.14 7.32
N ASN A 82 7.61 10.28 6.29
CA ASN A 82 6.74 10.45 5.11
C ASN A 82 6.04 9.18 4.62
N HIS A 83 6.55 7.99 4.94
CA HIS A 83 6.02 6.73 4.41
C HIS A 83 4.95 6.12 5.30
N PHE A 84 3.94 5.56 4.65
CA PHE A 84 2.86 4.78 5.24
C PHE A 84 2.72 3.45 4.51
N THR A 85 2.29 2.42 5.23
CA THR A 85 1.86 1.15 4.60
C THR A 85 0.47 1.30 3.98
N PHE A 86 -0.43 1.95 4.72
CA PHE A 86 -1.80 2.24 4.29
C PHE A 86 -1.92 3.73 3.96
N PHE A 87 -2.64 4.10 2.91
CA PHE A 87 -2.97 5.50 2.63
C PHE A 87 -4.22 5.56 1.75
N GLU A 88 -4.81 6.75 1.62
CA GLU A 88 -5.93 6.98 0.73
C GLU A 88 -5.47 7.73 -0.53
N MET A 89 -5.93 7.30 -1.70
CA MET A 89 -5.62 7.90 -2.99
C MET A 89 -6.86 8.55 -3.57
N LEU A 90 -6.83 9.86 -3.73
CA LEU A 90 -7.84 10.61 -4.48
C LEU A 90 -7.70 10.27 -5.97
N GLY A 91 -8.72 9.63 -6.52
CA GLY A 91 -8.70 9.10 -7.88
C GLY A 91 -9.78 9.72 -8.77
N ARG A 92 -9.44 10.01 -10.03
CA ARG A 92 -10.42 10.30 -11.09
C ARG A 92 -9.96 9.70 -12.41
N TRP A 93 -10.94 9.35 -13.24
CA TRP A 93 -10.70 8.64 -14.49
C TRP A 93 -11.56 9.16 -15.63
N SER A 94 -10.93 9.24 -16.80
CA SER A 94 -11.60 9.34 -18.09
C SER A 94 -11.42 8.03 -18.84
N LEU A 95 -12.53 7.38 -19.17
CA LEU A 95 -12.57 6.12 -19.91
C LEU A 95 -12.98 6.40 -21.37
N GLY A 96 -12.04 6.90 -22.17
CA GLY A 96 -12.31 7.27 -23.56
C GLY A 96 -13.30 8.44 -23.72
N ASP A 97 -13.21 9.44 -22.84
CA ASP A 97 -14.03 10.66 -22.87
C ASP A 97 -13.18 11.92 -23.13
N TYR A 98 -12.62 12.53 -22.07
CA TYR A 98 -11.68 13.64 -22.16
C TYR A 98 -10.22 13.14 -22.07
N PHE A 99 -9.27 14.01 -22.41
CA PHE A 99 -7.83 13.72 -22.32
C PHE A 99 -7.07 14.89 -21.67
N LYS A 100 -5.86 15.19 -22.12
CA LYS A 100 -4.94 16.17 -21.50
C LYS A 100 -5.52 17.55 -21.23
N ASP A 101 -6.19 18.17 -22.21
CA ASP A 101 -6.69 19.55 -22.09
C ASP A 101 -7.62 19.72 -20.89
N TYR A 102 -8.65 18.88 -20.79
CA TYR A 102 -9.57 18.89 -19.66
C TYR A 102 -8.88 18.45 -18.36
N ALA A 103 -8.09 17.36 -18.40
CA ALA A 103 -7.45 16.82 -17.21
C ALA A 103 -6.58 17.87 -16.52
N ILE A 104 -5.69 18.51 -17.27
CA ILE A 104 -4.77 19.52 -16.73
C ILE A 104 -5.54 20.74 -16.25
N LYS A 105 -6.48 21.28 -17.04
CA LYS A 105 -7.29 22.46 -16.63
C LYS A 105 -8.10 22.20 -15.37
N SER A 106 -8.70 21.01 -15.26
CA SER A 106 -9.48 20.62 -14.09
C SER A 106 -8.58 20.39 -12.86
N THR A 107 -7.37 19.83 -13.02
CA THR A 107 -6.38 19.77 -11.93
C THR A 107 -5.97 21.18 -11.50
N TYR A 108 -5.64 22.05 -12.45
CA TYR A 108 -5.28 23.44 -12.18
C TYR A 108 -6.37 24.17 -11.40
N GLU A 109 -7.63 24.03 -11.81
CA GLU A 109 -8.78 24.64 -11.14
C GLU A 109 -8.91 24.13 -9.69
N PHE A 110 -8.88 22.81 -9.48
CA PHE A 110 -8.97 22.24 -8.13
C PHE A 110 -7.87 22.78 -7.19
N LEU A 111 -6.65 22.91 -7.71
CA LEU A 111 -5.49 23.39 -6.95
C LEU A 111 -5.55 24.89 -6.67
N THR A 112 -5.96 25.72 -7.63
CA THR A 112 -5.76 27.18 -7.58
C THR A 112 -7.04 27.98 -7.31
N SER A 113 -8.21 27.38 -7.47
CA SER A 113 -9.48 28.06 -7.22
C SER A 113 -9.67 28.39 -5.74
N LYS A 114 -10.21 29.58 -5.48
CA LYS A 114 -10.54 30.08 -4.14
C LYS A 114 -11.54 29.21 -3.39
N ASP A 115 -12.39 28.53 -4.14
CA ASP A 115 -13.46 27.67 -3.61
C ASP A 115 -12.93 26.32 -3.11
N TYR A 116 -11.70 25.96 -3.47
CA TYR A 116 -11.05 24.70 -3.12
C TYR A 116 -9.71 24.94 -2.41
N LEU A 117 -8.59 24.48 -2.99
CA LEU A 117 -7.30 24.51 -2.29
C LEU A 117 -6.70 25.91 -2.25
N ASP A 118 -7.03 26.80 -3.20
CA ASP A 118 -6.54 28.19 -3.23
C ASP A 118 -5.02 28.27 -3.10
N LEU A 119 -4.32 27.37 -3.79
CA LEU A 119 -2.86 27.32 -3.76
C LEU A 119 -2.29 28.44 -4.62
N PRO A 120 -1.34 29.22 -4.09
CA PRO A 120 -0.61 30.18 -4.90
C PRO A 120 0.13 29.48 -6.04
N LEU A 121 0.00 29.98 -7.27
CA LEU A 121 0.65 29.37 -8.45
C LEU A 121 2.19 29.39 -8.35
N ASP A 122 2.75 30.35 -7.63
CA ASP A 122 4.17 30.41 -7.31
C ASP A 122 4.63 29.31 -6.33
N ARG A 123 3.70 28.56 -5.72
CA ARG A 123 3.97 27.36 -4.92
C ARG A 123 3.83 26.05 -5.69
N LEU A 124 3.52 26.08 -6.98
CA LEU A 124 3.37 24.89 -7.80
C LEU A 124 4.49 24.77 -8.83
N ALA A 125 4.84 23.53 -9.17
CA ALA A 125 5.65 23.15 -10.31
C ALA A 125 5.08 21.87 -10.93
N VAL A 126 5.37 21.62 -12.20
CA VAL A 126 4.86 20.45 -12.92
C VAL A 126 5.96 19.79 -13.75
N THR A 127 5.85 18.49 -13.95
CA THR A 127 6.72 17.72 -14.83
C THR A 127 5.91 17.19 -16.01
N VAL A 128 6.58 16.96 -17.13
CA VAL A 128 6.02 16.35 -18.35
C VAL A 128 7.06 15.45 -19.01
N PHE A 129 6.60 14.52 -19.83
CA PHE A 129 7.49 13.57 -20.49
C PHE A 129 8.43 14.22 -21.52
N ALA A 130 9.73 13.97 -21.39
CA ALA A 130 10.79 14.47 -22.26
C ALA A 130 10.82 13.81 -23.64
N GLY A 131 10.11 12.69 -23.82
CA GLY A 131 10.14 11.91 -25.05
C GLY A 131 11.28 10.90 -25.07
N ASP A 132 11.04 9.78 -25.74
CA ASP A 132 12.03 8.73 -26.03
C ASP A 132 11.58 7.94 -27.26
N GLU A 133 12.13 6.74 -27.45
CA GLU A 133 11.70 5.82 -28.51
C GLU A 133 10.30 5.22 -28.33
N SER A 134 9.73 5.29 -27.12
CA SER A 134 8.39 4.80 -26.77
C SER A 134 7.31 5.80 -27.16
N ALA A 135 7.53 7.09 -26.92
CA ALA A 135 6.58 8.16 -27.22
C ALA A 135 7.27 9.51 -27.45
N PRO A 136 6.65 10.42 -28.24
CA PRO A 136 7.19 11.76 -28.43
C PRO A 136 7.20 12.57 -27.14
N ARG A 137 8.02 13.62 -27.11
CA ARG A 137 8.04 14.63 -26.06
C ARG A 137 6.66 15.25 -25.88
N ASP A 138 6.21 15.42 -24.63
CA ASP A 138 4.87 15.89 -24.31
C ASP A 138 4.76 17.43 -24.31
N GLU A 139 4.89 18.01 -25.51
CA GLU A 139 4.70 19.45 -25.72
C GLU A 139 3.24 19.91 -25.55
N GLU A 140 2.29 18.98 -25.70
CA GLU A 140 0.85 19.24 -25.54
C GLU A 140 0.53 19.61 -24.09
N SER A 141 0.95 18.77 -23.13
CA SER A 141 0.72 19.03 -21.70
C SER A 141 1.45 20.28 -21.24
N ALA A 142 2.68 20.50 -21.69
CA ALA A 142 3.45 21.71 -21.37
C ALA A 142 2.77 22.99 -21.86
N LYS A 143 2.15 22.96 -23.05
CA LYS A 143 1.39 24.09 -23.58
C LYS A 143 0.13 24.36 -22.75
N ILE A 144 -0.62 23.30 -22.40
CA ILE A 144 -1.85 23.46 -21.61
C ILE A 144 -1.55 24.06 -20.23
N TRP A 145 -0.47 23.63 -19.57
CA TRP A 145 -0.03 24.24 -18.31
C TRP A 145 0.35 25.72 -18.46
N GLN A 146 1.04 26.10 -19.53
CA GLN A 146 1.34 27.50 -19.84
C GLN A 146 0.08 28.32 -20.10
N ASP A 147 -0.90 27.76 -20.81
CA ASP A 147 -2.19 28.40 -21.08
C ASP A 147 -3.00 28.60 -19.78
N CYS A 148 -2.78 27.76 -18.75
CA CYS A 148 -3.31 27.96 -17.40
C CYS A 148 -2.50 29.00 -16.58
N GLY A 149 -1.41 29.55 -17.12
CA GLY A 149 -0.57 30.57 -16.49
C GLY A 149 0.67 30.03 -15.77
N MET A 150 0.98 28.74 -15.87
CA MET A 150 2.21 28.18 -15.27
C MET A 150 3.45 28.76 -15.98
N PRO A 151 4.41 29.37 -15.25
CA PRO A 151 5.64 29.85 -15.84
C PRO A 151 6.46 28.72 -16.46
N LYS A 152 7.12 28.99 -17.59
CA LYS A 152 7.88 27.98 -18.35
C LYS A 152 9.00 27.34 -17.52
N GLU A 153 9.63 28.12 -16.64
CA GLU A 153 10.68 27.68 -15.71
C GLU A 153 10.19 26.73 -14.61
N LYS A 154 8.86 26.60 -14.44
CA LYS A 154 8.22 25.66 -13.51
C LYS A 154 7.65 24.43 -14.20
N ILE A 155 7.90 24.28 -15.50
CA ILE A 155 7.51 23.12 -16.31
C ILE A 155 8.79 22.37 -16.68
N PHE A 156 9.01 21.25 -16.01
CA PHE A 156 10.21 20.43 -16.17
C PHE A 156 9.94 19.26 -17.12
N TYR A 157 10.93 18.86 -17.90
CA TYR A 157 10.83 17.70 -18.77
C TYR A 157 11.76 16.59 -18.24
N PHE A 158 11.21 15.42 -17.95
CA PHE A 158 12.00 14.27 -17.52
C PHE A 158 11.73 13.02 -18.35
N GLY A 159 12.70 12.10 -18.33
CA GLY A 159 12.60 10.83 -19.03
C GLY A 159 11.65 9.85 -18.37
N LYS A 160 11.63 8.62 -18.91
CA LYS A 160 10.70 7.55 -18.54
C LYS A 160 10.75 7.14 -17.07
N GLU A 161 11.87 7.37 -16.40
CA GLU A 161 12.02 7.07 -14.96
C GLU A 161 11.10 7.93 -14.08
N ASN A 162 10.79 9.16 -14.52
CA ASN A 162 9.97 10.10 -13.73
C ASN A 162 8.63 10.42 -14.40
N ASN A 163 8.54 10.39 -15.74
CA ASN A 163 7.34 10.81 -16.45
C ASN A 163 6.73 9.75 -17.37
N TRP A 164 6.67 8.52 -16.86
CA TRP A 164 5.97 7.42 -17.52
C TRP A 164 5.42 6.46 -16.48
N TRP A 165 4.11 6.24 -16.55
CA TRP A 165 3.43 5.38 -15.61
C TRP A 165 2.92 4.11 -16.29
N SER A 166 3.01 2.97 -15.58
CA SER A 166 2.54 1.66 -16.06
C SER A 166 1.81 0.92 -14.95
N ALA A 167 0.74 0.19 -15.32
CA ALA A 167 -0.02 -0.65 -14.40
C ALA A 167 0.78 -1.85 -13.84
N GLY A 168 1.90 -2.18 -14.50
CA GLY A 168 2.81 -3.26 -14.16
C GLY A 168 3.75 -3.58 -15.31
N GLU A 169 4.25 -4.81 -15.36
CA GLU A 169 5.01 -5.33 -16.51
C GLU A 169 4.13 -5.50 -17.77
N THR A 170 2.81 -5.58 -17.58
CA THR A 170 1.78 -5.60 -18.61
C THR A 170 0.64 -4.64 -18.23
N GLY A 171 -0.24 -4.33 -19.18
CA GLY A 171 -1.41 -3.49 -18.97
C GLY A 171 -1.28 -2.07 -19.55
N PRO A 172 -2.26 -1.19 -19.25
CA PRO A 172 -2.29 0.16 -19.77
C PRO A 172 -1.15 1.01 -19.18
N CYS A 173 -0.58 1.88 -20.00
CA CYS A 173 0.53 2.76 -19.64
C CYS A 173 0.55 4.03 -20.50
N GLY A 174 1.38 5.00 -20.12
CA GLY A 174 1.60 6.20 -20.93
C GLY A 174 2.46 7.26 -20.26
N PRO A 175 2.74 8.35 -21.00
CA PRO A 175 3.35 9.53 -20.41
C PRO A 175 2.38 10.14 -19.40
N ASP A 176 2.93 10.88 -18.45
CA ASP A 176 2.15 11.53 -17.43
C ASP A 176 2.62 12.98 -17.20
N SER A 177 1.90 13.68 -16.33
CA SER A 177 2.28 15.00 -15.84
C SER A 177 2.04 15.06 -14.34
N GLU A 178 3.13 15.06 -13.58
CA GLU A 178 3.10 15.15 -12.13
C GLU A 178 3.08 16.60 -11.67
N ILE A 179 2.47 16.82 -10.50
CA ILE A 179 2.28 18.11 -9.87
C ILE A 179 3.04 18.11 -8.54
N PHE A 180 3.83 19.16 -8.34
CA PHE A 180 4.66 19.34 -7.15
C PHE A 180 4.29 20.61 -6.39
N TYR A 181 4.24 20.50 -5.08
CA TYR A 181 4.18 21.63 -4.16
C TYR A 181 5.60 22.03 -3.72
N ILE A 182 5.89 23.33 -3.81
CA ILE A 182 7.17 23.94 -3.43
C ILE A 182 7.10 24.32 -1.95
N THR A 183 7.77 23.54 -1.12
CA THR A 183 7.80 23.72 0.34
C THR A 183 8.75 24.82 0.76
N ASP A 184 8.71 25.20 2.04
CA ASP A 184 9.67 26.13 2.63
C ASP A 184 11.05 25.50 2.92
N LYS A 185 11.25 24.20 2.63
CA LYS A 185 12.57 23.58 2.74
C LYS A 185 13.51 24.22 1.73
N PRO A 186 14.79 24.46 2.07
CA PRO A 186 15.72 25.07 1.13
C PRO A 186 15.99 24.15 -0.06
N ALA A 187 16.14 24.75 -1.24
CA ALA A 187 16.64 24.06 -2.42
C ALA A 187 18.02 23.45 -2.14
N CYS A 188 18.27 22.22 -2.61
CA CYS A 188 19.55 21.53 -2.39
C CYS A 188 20.71 22.06 -3.27
N GLY A 189 20.49 23.13 -4.02
CA GLY A 189 21.47 23.75 -4.90
C GLY A 189 20.81 24.53 -6.05
N PRO A 190 21.63 25.12 -6.94
CA PRO A 190 21.13 25.91 -8.07
C PRO A 190 20.33 25.10 -9.10
N ASN A 191 20.56 23.79 -9.17
CA ASN A 191 19.87 22.86 -10.08
C ASN A 191 18.79 22.05 -9.37
N CYS A 192 18.31 22.49 -8.20
CA CYS A 192 17.24 21.81 -7.48
C CYS A 192 15.99 21.74 -8.36
N SER A 193 15.44 20.55 -8.53
CA SER A 193 14.29 20.30 -9.38
C SER A 193 13.36 19.27 -8.74
N PRO A 194 12.17 19.01 -9.32
CA PRO A 194 11.27 17.98 -8.81
C PRO A 194 11.86 16.57 -8.77
N ALA A 195 12.92 16.29 -9.54
CA ALA A 195 13.64 15.00 -9.51
C ALA A 195 14.60 14.85 -8.31
N CYS A 196 14.63 15.80 -7.37
CA CYS A 196 15.51 15.76 -6.20
C CYS A 196 14.77 15.32 -4.93
N ASP A 197 15.38 14.43 -4.15
CA ASP A 197 14.82 13.93 -2.88
C ASP A 197 14.98 14.88 -1.67
N CYS A 198 15.37 16.14 -1.91
CA CYS A 198 15.64 17.09 -0.82
C CYS A 198 14.37 17.59 -0.08
N GLY A 199 13.18 17.32 -0.64
CA GLY A 199 11.89 17.73 -0.09
C GLY A 199 11.52 19.19 -0.34
N HIS A 200 12.32 19.94 -1.12
CA HIS A 200 11.92 21.26 -1.61
C HIS A 200 10.69 21.18 -2.53
N TYR A 201 10.68 20.18 -3.42
CA TYR A 201 9.53 19.79 -4.22
C TYR A 201 8.90 18.53 -3.63
N VAL A 202 7.60 18.54 -3.39
CA VAL A 202 6.84 17.36 -2.94
C VAL A 202 5.76 17.06 -3.96
N GLU A 203 5.80 15.88 -4.55
CA GLU A 203 4.76 15.40 -5.47
C GLU A 203 3.43 15.33 -4.73
N ILE A 204 2.44 16.07 -5.21
CA ILE A 204 1.08 16.12 -4.66
C ILE A 204 0.05 15.47 -5.58
N GLY A 205 0.40 15.13 -6.82
CA GLY A 205 -0.52 14.45 -7.71
C GLY A 205 0.10 14.08 -9.05
N ASN A 206 -0.56 13.18 -9.76
CA ASN A 206 -0.16 12.77 -11.10
C ASN A 206 -1.38 12.67 -12.03
N ASN A 207 -1.26 13.19 -13.25
CA ASN A 207 -2.17 12.92 -14.35
C ASN A 207 -1.49 11.98 -15.37
N VAL A 208 -1.87 10.71 -15.36
CA VAL A 208 -1.40 9.71 -16.33
C VAL A 208 -2.26 9.73 -17.58
N PHE A 209 -1.62 9.90 -18.73
CA PHE A 209 -2.27 9.94 -20.04
C PHE A 209 -2.15 8.57 -20.73
N MET A 210 -2.92 7.61 -20.22
CA MET A 210 -2.91 6.22 -20.68
C MET A 210 -3.40 6.12 -22.13
N GLN A 211 -2.45 5.93 -23.04
CA GLN A 211 -2.70 5.80 -24.47
C GLN A 211 -1.94 4.62 -25.10
N TYR A 212 -1.22 3.86 -24.27
CA TYR A 212 -0.50 2.66 -24.68
C TYR A 212 -0.85 1.45 -23.79
N VAL A 213 -0.54 0.25 -24.27
CA VAL A 213 -0.69 -1.02 -23.57
C VAL A 213 0.50 -1.93 -23.87
N VAL A 214 1.01 -2.59 -22.83
CA VAL A 214 1.99 -3.68 -22.94
C VAL A 214 1.24 -5.00 -22.77
N LYS A 215 1.25 -5.87 -23.80
CA LYS A 215 0.48 -7.12 -23.79
C LYS A 215 1.21 -8.23 -23.03
N ASN A 216 2.50 -8.42 -23.31
CA ASN A 216 3.35 -9.37 -22.62
C ASN A 216 4.56 -8.64 -22.02
N ALA A 217 5.07 -9.15 -20.90
CA ALA A 217 6.23 -8.58 -20.24
C ALA A 217 7.42 -8.48 -21.22
N GLY A 218 8.00 -7.29 -21.35
CA GLY A 218 9.08 -6.99 -22.29
C GLY A 218 8.64 -6.55 -23.68
N ASP A 219 7.35 -6.58 -24.02
CA ASP A 219 6.85 -6.04 -25.29
C ASP A 219 7.01 -4.51 -25.35
N LYS A 220 7.17 -3.98 -26.56
CA LYS A 220 7.07 -2.53 -26.79
C LYS A 220 5.63 -2.06 -26.58
N PRO A 221 5.40 -0.88 -25.96
CA PRO A 221 4.07 -0.31 -25.81
C PRO A 221 3.36 -0.15 -27.16
N GLN A 222 2.12 -0.63 -27.26
CA GLN A 222 1.25 -0.48 -28.44
C GLN A 222 0.13 0.52 -28.14
N LEU A 223 -0.37 1.25 -29.13
CA LEU A 223 -1.48 2.18 -28.91
C LEU A 223 -2.73 1.46 -28.41
N LEU A 224 -3.38 2.03 -27.40
CA LEU A 224 -4.71 1.64 -26.97
C LEU A 224 -5.76 2.13 -27.98
N ALA A 225 -6.88 1.39 -28.08
CA ALA A 225 -8.02 1.79 -28.92
C ALA A 225 -8.68 3.09 -28.45
N GLN A 226 -8.57 3.40 -27.14
CA GLN A 226 -9.08 4.61 -26.52
C GLN A 226 -7.98 5.30 -25.72
N LYS A 227 -8.04 6.62 -25.64
CA LYS A 227 -7.19 7.42 -24.76
C LYS A 227 -7.92 7.61 -23.44
N ASN A 228 -7.23 7.31 -22.34
CA ASN A 228 -7.77 7.43 -21.00
C ASN A 228 -6.97 8.45 -20.17
N VAL A 229 -7.57 8.89 -19.08
CA VAL A 229 -6.88 9.63 -18.02
C VAL A 229 -7.03 8.84 -16.74
N ASP A 230 -5.93 8.69 -16.02
CA ASP A 230 -5.89 8.20 -14.65
C ASP A 230 -5.18 9.26 -13.80
N THR A 231 -5.88 9.85 -12.86
CA THR A 231 -5.29 10.82 -11.93
C THR A 231 -5.25 10.21 -10.54
N GLY A 232 -4.09 10.30 -9.88
CA GLY A 232 -3.91 9.88 -8.50
C GLY A 232 -3.28 10.98 -7.65
N MET A 233 -3.83 11.26 -6.47
CA MET A 233 -3.23 12.15 -5.47
C MET A 233 -3.26 11.47 -4.10
N GLY A 234 -2.10 11.35 -3.44
CA GLY A 234 -2.04 10.78 -2.08
C GLY A 234 -2.65 11.74 -1.06
N LEU A 235 -3.77 11.37 -0.43
CA LEU A 235 -4.55 12.24 0.45
C LEU A 235 -3.71 12.74 1.62
N GLU A 236 -3.10 11.84 2.38
CA GLU A 236 -2.30 12.20 3.55
C GLU A 236 -1.05 13.00 3.19
N ARG A 237 -0.39 12.65 2.08
CA ARG A 237 0.78 13.40 1.59
C ARG A 237 0.39 14.83 1.23
N ASN A 238 -0.75 15.03 0.57
CA ASN A 238 -1.27 16.36 0.29
C ASN A 238 -1.55 17.14 1.56
N VAL A 239 -2.27 16.56 2.53
CA VAL A 239 -2.53 17.23 3.82
C VAL A 239 -1.23 17.65 4.50
N ALA A 240 -0.22 16.78 4.52
CA ALA A 240 1.07 17.09 5.10
C ALA A 240 1.79 18.24 4.38
N ALA A 241 1.88 18.16 3.05
CA ALA A 241 2.58 19.15 2.23
C ALA A 241 1.93 20.53 2.30
N LEU A 242 0.60 20.59 2.15
CA LEU A 242 -0.16 21.85 2.10
C LEU A 242 -0.21 22.58 3.44
N ASN A 243 -0.11 21.84 4.55
CA ASN A 243 0.01 22.44 5.88
C ASN A 243 1.45 22.83 6.25
N GLY A 244 2.44 22.48 5.43
CA GLY A 244 3.85 22.72 5.72
C GLY A 244 4.38 21.87 6.88
N TYR A 245 3.78 20.70 7.14
CA TYR A 245 4.25 19.79 8.18
C TYR A 245 5.62 19.21 7.84
N LYS A 246 6.43 18.98 8.88
CA LYS A 246 7.77 18.36 8.75
C LYS A 246 7.65 16.85 8.55
N SER A 247 6.53 16.28 8.97
CA SER A 247 6.21 14.86 8.87
C SER A 247 4.74 14.64 8.50
N ALA A 248 4.50 13.62 7.68
CA ALA A 248 3.15 13.14 7.38
C ALA A 248 2.41 12.62 8.63
N TYR A 249 3.11 12.35 9.73
CA TYR A 249 2.50 11.93 11.00
C TYR A 249 1.90 13.08 11.81
N GLU A 250 2.08 14.33 11.38
CA GLU A 250 1.46 15.53 12.00
C GLU A 250 0.02 15.78 11.53
N ILE A 251 -0.44 15.06 10.50
CA ILE A 251 -1.83 15.15 10.04
C ILE A 251 -2.81 14.70 11.13
N ASP A 252 -4.04 15.16 11.05
CA ASP A 252 -5.06 14.98 12.11
C ASP A 252 -5.31 13.53 12.48
N VAL A 253 -5.45 12.62 11.50
CA VAL A 253 -5.67 11.20 11.77
C VAL A 253 -4.49 10.54 12.49
N MET A 254 -3.25 10.85 12.10
CA MET A 254 -2.06 10.24 12.70
C MET A 254 -1.74 10.85 14.05
N LYS A 255 -1.92 12.17 14.19
CA LYS A 255 -1.76 12.88 15.45
C LYS A 255 -2.66 12.31 16.55
N GLY A 256 -3.96 12.11 16.26
CA GLY A 256 -4.86 11.52 17.25
C GLY A 256 -4.53 10.05 17.59
N ALA A 257 -3.98 9.28 16.65
CA ALA A 257 -3.50 7.93 16.92
C ALA A 257 -2.26 7.94 17.84
N ILE A 258 -1.30 8.84 17.57
CA ILE A 258 -0.10 9.04 18.39
C ILE A 258 -0.49 9.45 19.81
N GLU A 259 -1.38 10.45 19.96
CA GLU A 259 -1.88 10.91 21.27
C GLU A 259 -2.59 9.78 22.03
N THR A 260 -3.26 8.87 21.33
CA THR A 260 -3.88 7.68 21.94
C THR A 260 -2.81 6.69 22.41
N LEU A 261 -1.79 6.43 21.59
CA LEU A 261 -0.68 5.54 21.94
C LEU A 261 0.16 6.07 23.11
N GLU A 262 0.35 7.39 23.21
CA GLU A 262 1.09 8.03 24.29
C GLU A 262 0.43 7.88 25.66
N LYS A 263 -0.89 7.68 25.71
CA LYS A 263 -1.64 7.46 26.96
C LYS A 263 -1.41 6.07 27.55
N ILE A 264 -1.05 5.11 26.69
CA ILE A 264 -0.84 3.71 27.06
C ILE A 264 0.64 3.30 27.01
N SER A 265 1.53 4.27 26.83
CA SER A 265 2.99 4.07 26.72
C SER A 265 3.73 4.84 27.81
N THR A 266 4.92 4.37 28.19
CA THR A 266 5.77 5.06 29.16
C THR A 266 6.60 6.17 28.50
N SER A 267 6.94 6.03 27.22
CA SER A 267 7.64 7.07 26.45
C SER A 267 6.67 8.07 25.83
N LYS A 268 7.20 9.24 25.44
CA LYS A 268 6.48 10.27 24.68
C LYS A 268 6.91 10.34 23.23
N TYR A 269 6.00 10.79 22.37
CA TYR A 269 6.32 11.10 20.98
C TYR A 269 7.34 12.25 20.96
N GLU A 270 8.36 12.14 20.10
CA GLU A 270 9.48 13.10 20.03
C GLU A 270 10.38 13.19 21.28
N GLU A 271 10.24 12.27 22.25
CA GLU A 271 11.18 12.16 23.37
C GLU A 271 12.59 11.76 22.89
N SER A 272 12.68 10.95 21.84
CA SER A 272 13.91 10.56 21.16
C SER A 272 13.62 10.08 19.74
N GLU A 273 14.62 10.05 18.85
CA GLU A 273 14.45 9.51 17.50
C GLU A 273 13.92 8.06 17.50
N LYS A 274 14.38 7.23 18.44
CA LYS A 274 13.91 5.85 18.60
C LYS A 274 12.45 5.79 19.05
N ALA A 275 12.06 6.65 20.00
CA ALA A 275 10.66 6.74 20.43
C ALA A 275 9.78 7.19 19.26
N THR A 276 10.14 8.29 18.59
CA THR A 276 9.44 8.81 17.40
C THR A 276 9.23 7.73 16.35
N LYS A 277 10.30 7.03 15.95
CA LYS A 277 10.21 5.92 14.97
C LYS A 277 9.23 4.84 15.44
N SER A 278 9.29 4.46 16.72
CA SER A 278 8.41 3.42 17.29
C SER A 278 6.94 3.83 17.27
N PHE A 279 6.61 5.06 17.70
CA PHE A 279 5.25 5.60 17.64
C PHE A 279 4.68 5.57 16.23
N ARG A 280 5.47 6.03 15.25
CA ARG A 280 5.10 6.07 13.84
C ARG A 280 4.79 4.67 13.29
N ILE A 281 5.70 3.71 13.53
CA ILE A 281 5.52 2.32 13.10
C ILE A 281 4.27 1.69 13.71
N VAL A 282 4.04 1.88 15.02
CA VAL A 282 2.86 1.31 15.69
C VAL A 282 1.58 1.90 15.12
N CYS A 283 1.51 3.23 14.98
CA CYS A 283 0.31 3.89 14.49
C CYS A 283 0.00 3.50 13.04
N ASP A 284 0.99 3.49 12.15
CA ASP A 284 0.78 3.10 10.74
C ASP A 284 0.36 1.64 10.60
N HIS A 285 1.09 0.72 11.24
CA HIS A 285 0.81 -0.72 11.09
C HIS A 285 -0.51 -1.13 11.71
N LEU A 286 -0.92 -0.51 12.82
CA LEU A 286 -2.25 -0.74 13.38
C LEU A 286 -3.36 -0.11 12.53
N ARG A 287 -3.09 1.01 11.82
CA ARG A 287 -4.03 1.54 10.82
C ARG A 287 -4.23 0.53 9.69
N ALA A 288 -3.14 0.10 9.07
CA ALA A 288 -3.19 -0.89 7.99
C ALA A 288 -3.86 -2.20 8.43
N SER A 289 -3.52 -2.71 9.62
CA SER A 289 -4.10 -3.93 10.17
C SER A 289 -5.60 -3.80 10.44
N THR A 290 -6.05 -2.63 10.93
CA THR A 290 -7.48 -2.35 11.16
C THR A 290 -8.28 -2.48 9.86
N PHE A 291 -7.78 -1.88 8.78
CA PHE A 291 -8.45 -1.96 7.49
C PHE A 291 -8.44 -3.35 6.90
N VAL A 292 -7.33 -4.09 6.97
CA VAL A 292 -7.26 -5.46 6.43
C VAL A 292 -8.15 -6.45 7.21
N LEU A 293 -8.21 -6.32 8.54
CA LEU A 293 -9.06 -7.16 9.40
C LEU A 293 -10.55 -6.86 9.22
N GLY A 294 -10.87 -5.60 8.94
CA GLY A 294 -12.24 -5.08 8.80
C GLY A 294 -12.76 -5.02 7.37
N ASP A 295 -11.93 -5.37 6.38
CA ASP A 295 -12.26 -5.35 4.95
C ASP A 295 -13.48 -6.23 4.62
N GLU A 296 -14.12 -6.04 3.47
CA GLU A 296 -15.21 -6.91 3.03
C GLU A 296 -14.76 -8.35 2.77
N HIS A 297 -13.55 -8.54 2.24
CA HIS A 297 -12.94 -9.86 1.99
C HIS A 297 -11.93 -10.24 3.09
N ARG A 298 -12.25 -9.88 4.34
CA ARG A 298 -11.49 -10.06 5.57
C ARG A 298 -10.34 -11.08 5.49
N VAL A 299 -9.15 -10.62 5.81
CA VAL A 299 -7.96 -11.47 5.93
C VAL A 299 -7.61 -11.66 7.40
N THR A 300 -7.33 -12.89 7.80
CA THR A 300 -6.85 -13.21 9.17
C THR A 300 -5.34 -13.48 9.18
N PRO A 301 -4.64 -13.24 10.31
CA PRO A 301 -3.20 -13.48 10.42
C PRO A 301 -2.81 -14.94 10.16
N SER A 302 -2.00 -15.19 9.13
CA SER A 302 -1.62 -16.54 8.67
C SER A 302 -0.11 -16.65 8.38
N ASN A 303 0.37 -17.80 7.90
CA ASN A 303 1.76 -18.02 7.49
C ASN A 303 2.00 -17.81 5.98
N VAL A 304 0.97 -17.44 5.21
CA VAL A 304 1.05 -17.35 3.74
C VAL A 304 0.30 -16.14 3.20
N GLY A 305 0.73 -15.64 2.03
CA GLY A 305 0.03 -14.60 1.28
C GLY A 305 -0.30 -13.34 2.10
N GLN A 306 -1.50 -12.80 1.89
CA GLN A 306 -2.00 -11.62 2.59
C GLN A 306 -2.01 -11.79 4.11
N GLY A 307 -2.37 -12.98 4.60
CA GLY A 307 -2.37 -13.28 6.03
C GLY A 307 -0.99 -13.22 6.67
N TYR A 308 0.07 -13.57 5.93
CA TYR A 308 1.45 -13.38 6.40
C TYR A 308 1.82 -11.90 6.48
N VAL A 309 1.43 -11.09 5.50
CA VAL A 309 1.65 -9.63 5.53
C VAL A 309 0.95 -9.01 6.73
N LEU A 310 -0.33 -9.32 6.95
CA LEU A 310 -1.07 -8.84 8.12
C LEU A 310 -0.39 -9.26 9.43
N ARG A 311 -0.02 -10.55 9.56
CA ARG A 311 0.71 -11.05 10.73
C ARG A 311 2.01 -10.27 10.93
N ARG A 312 2.75 -10.00 9.86
CA ARG A 312 4.02 -9.25 9.91
C ARG A 312 3.80 -7.82 10.40
N LEU A 313 2.78 -7.12 9.90
CA LEU A 313 2.44 -5.75 10.34
C LEU A 313 2.12 -5.72 11.84
N ILE A 314 1.24 -6.62 12.31
CA ILE A 314 0.86 -6.72 13.73
C ILE A 314 2.09 -7.03 14.60
N ARG A 315 2.89 -8.04 14.24
CA ARG A 315 4.07 -8.42 15.04
C ARG A 315 5.14 -7.33 15.09
N ARG A 316 5.31 -6.59 13.99
CA ARG A 316 6.22 -5.43 13.96
C ARG A 316 5.69 -4.31 14.86
N ALA A 317 4.40 -3.99 14.79
CA ALA A 317 3.77 -3.04 15.71
C ALA A 317 3.96 -3.45 17.18
N VAL A 318 3.69 -4.71 17.53
CA VAL A 318 3.88 -5.22 18.91
C VAL A 318 5.32 -5.08 19.38
N THR A 319 6.29 -5.37 18.51
CA THR A 319 7.73 -5.26 18.85
C THR A 319 8.11 -3.82 19.16
N TYR A 320 7.69 -2.88 18.32
CA TYR A 320 7.98 -1.45 18.51
C TYR A 320 7.17 -0.83 19.66
N ALA A 321 5.96 -1.30 19.92
CA ALA A 321 5.18 -0.90 21.10
C ALA A 321 5.91 -1.26 22.40
N ARG A 322 6.60 -2.40 22.47
CA ARG A 322 7.45 -2.72 23.64
C ARG A 322 8.64 -1.78 23.79
N ASN A 323 9.21 -1.26 22.70
CA ASN A 323 10.34 -0.34 22.76
C ASN A 323 10.02 1.00 23.44
N ILE A 324 8.74 1.40 23.44
CA ILE A 324 8.23 2.61 24.09
C ILE A 324 7.43 2.32 25.37
N GLY A 325 7.51 1.07 25.86
CA GLY A 325 6.84 0.61 27.08
C GLY A 325 5.32 0.64 27.02
N THR A 326 4.74 0.38 25.85
CA THR A 326 3.28 0.27 25.69
C THR A 326 2.71 -0.94 26.43
N ASP A 327 1.58 -0.75 27.11
CA ASP A 327 0.73 -1.85 27.59
C ASP A 327 0.07 -2.56 26.40
N LEU A 328 0.63 -3.70 26.01
CA LEU A 328 0.17 -4.45 24.84
C LEU A 328 -1.29 -4.92 24.92
N SER A 329 -1.85 -5.05 26.14
CA SER A 329 -3.26 -5.40 26.32
C SER A 329 -4.22 -4.29 25.88
N LYS A 330 -3.70 -3.08 25.68
CA LYS A 330 -4.46 -1.88 25.28
C LYS A 330 -4.23 -1.46 23.84
N LEU A 331 -3.55 -2.26 23.00
CA LEU A 331 -3.38 -1.91 21.57
C LEU A 331 -4.71 -1.79 20.82
N ALA A 332 -5.77 -2.44 21.32
CA ALA A 332 -7.13 -2.27 20.81
C ALA A 332 -7.65 -0.82 20.93
N ASP A 333 -7.09 0.02 21.81
CA ASP A 333 -7.46 1.44 21.92
C ASP A 333 -7.12 2.21 20.64
N ILE A 334 -6.01 1.85 19.97
CA ILE A 334 -5.60 2.45 18.68
C ILE A 334 -6.53 2.00 17.56
N VAL A 335 -6.92 0.73 17.55
CA VAL A 335 -7.90 0.20 16.59
C VAL A 335 -9.23 0.92 16.77
N ASN A 336 -9.72 1.03 18.01
CA ASN A 336 -10.96 1.74 18.30
C ASN A 336 -10.90 3.20 17.81
N TYR A 337 -9.79 3.89 18.06
CA TYR A 337 -9.57 5.23 17.52
C TYR A 337 -9.73 5.27 15.99
N TYR A 338 -9.11 4.35 15.25
CA TYR A 338 -9.24 4.32 13.79
C TYR A 338 -10.66 3.98 13.34
N VAL A 339 -11.32 3.00 13.96
CA VAL A 339 -12.72 2.69 13.64
C VAL A 339 -13.60 3.92 13.88
N ASP A 340 -13.44 4.61 15.00
CA ASP A 340 -14.20 5.83 15.30
C ASP A 340 -13.90 6.99 14.33
N TYR A 341 -12.65 7.12 13.90
CA TYR A 341 -12.25 8.14 12.95
C TYR A 341 -12.88 7.90 11.56
N TYR A 342 -12.89 6.64 11.12
CA TYR A 342 -13.26 6.25 9.76
C TYR A 342 -14.70 5.75 9.59
N LYS A 343 -15.48 5.48 10.65
CA LYS A 343 -16.83 4.86 10.54
C LYS A 343 -17.82 5.57 9.62
N ASP A 344 -17.71 6.89 9.46
CA ASP A 344 -18.59 7.65 8.57
C ASP A 344 -18.24 7.43 7.08
N ASP A 345 -16.94 7.33 6.79
CA ASP A 345 -16.41 7.10 5.42
C ASP A 345 -16.39 5.61 5.07
N CYS A 346 -16.27 4.75 6.09
CA CYS A 346 -16.07 3.31 5.98
C CYS A 346 -16.89 2.56 7.05
N PRO A 347 -18.23 2.47 6.89
CA PRO A 347 -19.12 1.89 7.89
C PRO A 347 -18.83 0.42 8.22
N ILE A 348 -18.24 -0.32 7.28
CA ILE A 348 -17.88 -1.73 7.48
C ILE A 348 -16.90 -1.94 8.64
N LEU A 349 -16.05 -0.96 8.94
CA LEU A 349 -15.16 -1.03 10.11
C LEU A 349 -15.93 -1.04 11.42
N GLU A 350 -17.02 -0.28 11.52
CA GLU A 350 -17.88 -0.29 12.70
C GLU A 350 -18.61 -1.62 12.83
N THR A 351 -19.19 -2.10 11.72
CA THR A 351 -19.83 -3.42 11.65
C THR A 351 -18.90 -4.54 12.10
N ASN A 352 -17.63 -4.49 11.67
CA ASN A 352 -16.62 -5.50 11.98
C ASN A 352 -15.81 -5.22 13.24
N ARG A 353 -16.07 -4.14 13.99
CA ARG A 353 -15.26 -3.66 15.13
C ARG A 353 -14.91 -4.77 16.11
N ALA A 354 -15.91 -5.56 16.51
CA ALA A 354 -15.73 -6.65 17.48
C ALA A 354 -14.73 -7.70 16.98
N VAL A 355 -14.84 -8.11 15.72
CA VAL A 355 -13.97 -9.15 15.17
C VAL A 355 -12.56 -8.62 14.86
N ILE A 356 -12.44 -7.35 14.43
CA ILE A 356 -11.13 -6.70 14.28
C ILE A 356 -10.36 -6.74 15.60
N ILE A 357 -11.02 -6.40 16.71
CA ILE A 357 -10.41 -6.41 18.04
C ILE A 357 -10.07 -7.83 18.49
N GLU A 358 -10.96 -8.79 18.24
CA GLU A 358 -10.73 -10.20 18.58
C GLU A 358 -9.49 -10.76 17.87
N ASP A 359 -9.43 -10.62 16.54
CA ASP A 359 -8.33 -11.14 15.72
C ASP A 359 -6.99 -10.47 16.04
N LEU A 360 -7.00 -9.14 16.26
CA LEU A 360 -5.81 -8.43 16.72
C LEU A 360 -5.32 -8.98 18.05
N ASN A 361 -6.21 -9.06 19.05
CA ASN A 361 -5.85 -9.51 20.40
C ASN A 361 -5.36 -10.96 20.40
N ALA A 362 -5.95 -11.82 19.57
CA ALA A 362 -5.50 -13.20 19.41
C ALA A 362 -4.05 -13.27 18.90
N GLU A 363 -3.71 -12.49 17.86
CA GLU A 363 -2.35 -12.47 17.30
C GLU A 363 -1.35 -11.77 18.25
N VAL A 364 -1.74 -10.67 18.90
CA VAL A 364 -0.91 -9.98 19.91
C VAL A 364 -0.58 -10.93 21.06
N LYS A 365 -1.59 -11.62 21.62
CA LYS A 365 -1.40 -12.60 22.71
C LYS A 365 -0.48 -13.73 22.28
N LYS A 366 -0.72 -14.29 21.08
CA LYS A 366 0.08 -15.39 20.52
C LYS A 366 1.55 -14.99 20.39
N PHE A 367 1.84 -13.82 19.83
CA PHE A 367 3.20 -13.36 19.64
C PHE A 367 3.87 -12.90 20.93
N ASN A 368 3.15 -12.24 21.83
CA ASN A 368 3.71 -11.78 23.10
C ASN A 368 4.28 -12.93 23.96
N ASN A 369 3.68 -14.12 23.87
CA ASN A 369 4.17 -15.33 24.54
C ASN A 369 5.58 -15.76 24.10
N THR A 370 5.94 -15.53 22.83
CA THR A 370 7.25 -15.91 22.27
C THR A 370 8.22 -14.73 22.13
N LEU A 371 7.71 -13.50 22.11
CA LEU A 371 8.47 -12.28 21.85
C LEU A 371 9.62 -12.07 22.84
N SER A 372 9.38 -12.20 24.15
CA SER A 372 10.42 -12.00 25.17
C SER A 372 11.57 -13.01 24.98
N ALA A 373 11.25 -14.28 24.71
CA ALA A 373 12.23 -15.32 24.48
C ALA A 373 12.97 -15.12 23.16
N GLY A 374 12.26 -14.72 22.09
CA GLY A 374 12.86 -14.42 20.80
C GLY A 374 13.79 -13.22 20.83
N LEU A 375 13.44 -12.14 21.54
CA LEU A 375 14.33 -10.99 21.73
C LEU A 375 15.59 -11.36 22.52
N LYS A 376 15.46 -12.24 23.53
CA LYS A 376 16.61 -12.74 24.28
C LYS A 376 17.53 -13.57 23.39
N GLU A 377 16.98 -14.48 22.60
CA GLU A 377 17.74 -15.30 21.65
C GLU A 377 18.39 -14.43 20.56
N PHE A 378 17.68 -13.46 20.02
CA PHE A 378 18.20 -12.50 19.06
C PHE A 378 19.39 -11.72 19.62
N ASN A 379 19.25 -11.14 20.82
CA ASN A 379 20.35 -10.38 21.44
C ASN A 379 21.56 -11.26 21.74
N LYS A 380 21.35 -12.51 22.17
CA LYS A 380 22.43 -13.49 22.35
C LYS A 380 23.13 -13.76 21.03
N ALA A 381 22.39 -14.09 19.97
CA ALA A 381 22.94 -14.38 18.67
C ALA A 381 23.74 -13.20 18.10
N ILE A 382 23.22 -11.98 18.25
CA ILE A 382 23.91 -10.76 17.83
C ILE A 382 25.22 -10.55 18.58
N ALA A 383 25.28 -10.83 19.88
CA ALA A 383 26.51 -10.70 20.66
C ALA A 383 27.61 -11.71 20.22
N GLU A 384 27.23 -12.80 19.57
CA GLU A 384 28.13 -13.83 19.05
C GLU A 384 28.56 -13.57 17.58
N VAL A 385 28.05 -12.52 16.93
CA VAL A 385 28.41 -12.16 15.55
C VAL A 385 29.78 -11.49 15.51
N ASN A 386 30.77 -12.19 14.94
CA ASN A 386 32.13 -11.65 14.77
C ASN A 386 32.38 -11.02 13.38
N ASN A 387 31.62 -11.39 12.35
CA ASN A 387 31.87 -11.00 10.97
C ASN A 387 30.86 -9.96 10.43
N GLY A 388 30.08 -9.32 11.31
CA GLY A 388 29.02 -8.40 10.91
C GLY A 388 27.83 -9.04 10.19
N VAL A 389 27.73 -10.37 10.18
CA VAL A 389 26.65 -11.12 9.52
C VAL A 389 26.04 -12.14 10.47
N LEU A 390 24.73 -12.04 10.70
CA LEU A 390 23.91 -13.03 11.40
C LEU A 390 23.62 -14.21 10.47
N SER A 391 23.84 -15.43 10.95
CA SER A 391 23.67 -16.63 10.13
C SER A 391 22.21 -16.87 9.75
N GLY A 392 21.99 -17.37 8.53
CA GLY A 392 20.66 -17.67 8.02
C GLY A 392 19.92 -18.74 8.84
N ALA A 393 20.65 -19.71 9.39
CA ALA A 393 20.10 -20.74 10.27
C ALA A 393 19.56 -20.17 11.59
N VAL A 394 20.24 -19.16 12.16
CA VAL A 394 19.74 -18.47 13.37
C VAL A 394 18.53 -17.61 13.02
N ALA A 395 18.56 -16.88 11.90
CA ALA A 395 17.39 -16.14 11.43
C ALA A 395 16.19 -17.06 11.18
N PHE A 396 16.43 -18.26 10.63
CA PHE A 396 15.40 -19.28 10.46
C PHE A 396 14.86 -19.79 11.79
N ARG A 397 15.71 -20.03 12.79
CA ARG A 397 15.27 -20.42 14.13
C ARG A 397 14.43 -19.33 14.81
N LEU A 398 14.80 -18.05 14.67
CA LEU A 398 13.99 -16.93 15.14
C LEU A 398 12.60 -16.93 14.49
N HIS A 399 12.54 -17.20 13.19
CA HIS A 399 11.29 -17.33 12.45
C HIS A 399 10.44 -18.53 12.86
N ASP A 400 11.00 -19.73 12.79
CA ASP A 400 10.30 -21.00 13.00
C ASP A 400 9.91 -21.20 14.47
N THR A 401 10.85 -20.99 15.40
CA THR A 401 10.63 -21.29 16.83
C THR A 401 9.97 -20.14 17.58
N PHE A 402 10.38 -18.90 17.30
CA PHE A 402 9.92 -17.73 18.07
C PHE A 402 8.90 -16.88 17.33
N GLY A 403 8.63 -17.19 16.06
CA GLY A 403 7.65 -16.47 15.26
C GLY A 403 8.12 -15.09 14.80
N PHE A 404 9.42 -14.81 14.74
CA PHE A 404 9.91 -13.53 14.24
C PHE A 404 9.87 -13.53 12.71
N PRO A 405 9.10 -12.66 12.05
CA PRO A 405 9.27 -12.46 10.61
C PRO A 405 10.75 -12.20 10.29
N VAL A 406 11.26 -12.79 9.22
CA VAL A 406 12.68 -12.63 8.85
C VAL A 406 13.01 -11.16 8.59
N GLU A 407 12.03 -10.40 8.11
CA GLU A 407 12.13 -8.98 7.86
C GLU A 407 12.28 -8.19 9.17
N LEU A 408 11.53 -8.56 10.22
CA LEU A 408 11.72 -7.98 11.56
C LEU A 408 13.12 -8.29 12.10
N THR A 409 13.60 -9.53 11.91
CA THR A 409 14.96 -9.92 12.32
C THR A 409 16.01 -9.10 11.58
N THR A 410 15.82 -8.91 10.28
CA THR A 410 16.73 -8.14 9.41
C THR A 410 16.75 -6.67 9.82
N GLU A 411 15.59 -6.09 10.11
CA GLU A 411 15.47 -4.71 10.57
C GLU A 411 16.19 -4.50 11.90
N LEU A 412 15.92 -5.34 12.90
CA LEU A 412 16.58 -5.26 14.21
C LEU A 412 18.09 -5.47 14.12
N ALA A 413 18.56 -6.33 13.22
CA ALA A 413 19.98 -6.55 12.98
C ALA A 413 20.63 -5.32 12.32
N LYS A 414 19.95 -4.69 11.35
CA LYS A 414 20.42 -3.48 10.66
C LYS A 414 20.61 -2.31 11.64
N GLU A 415 19.75 -2.15 12.64
CA GLU A 415 19.91 -1.14 13.71
C GLU A 415 21.21 -1.32 14.51
N LYS A 416 21.79 -2.51 14.50
CA LYS A 416 23.07 -2.83 15.14
C LYS A 416 24.23 -2.95 14.13
N ASN A 417 24.04 -2.46 12.91
CA ASN A 417 24.99 -2.57 11.79
C ASN A 417 25.37 -4.02 11.44
N ILE A 418 24.45 -4.96 11.61
CA ILE A 418 24.64 -6.38 11.28
C ILE A 418 23.73 -6.77 10.12
N ALA A 419 24.30 -7.41 9.10
CA ALA A 419 23.53 -7.97 7.98
C ALA A 419 22.97 -9.36 8.36
N VAL A 420 21.92 -9.79 7.67
CA VAL A 420 21.38 -11.16 7.81
C VAL A 420 21.69 -11.95 6.54
N ASP A 421 22.19 -13.17 6.69
CA ASP A 421 22.40 -14.08 5.57
C ASP A 421 21.06 -14.63 5.04
N MET A 422 20.46 -13.87 4.12
CA MET A 422 19.20 -14.22 3.47
C MET A 422 19.30 -15.47 2.58
N LYS A 423 20.49 -15.78 2.03
CA LYS A 423 20.69 -16.99 1.23
C LYS A 423 20.66 -18.22 2.13
N GLY A 424 21.38 -18.19 3.25
CA GLY A 424 21.33 -19.23 4.27
C GLY A 424 19.94 -19.40 4.86
N TYR A 425 19.21 -18.31 5.10
CA TYR A 425 17.83 -18.37 5.60
C TYR A 425 16.92 -19.12 4.62
N LYS A 426 16.93 -18.76 3.34
CA LYS A 426 16.15 -19.43 2.30
C LYS A 426 16.50 -20.92 2.21
N LYS A 427 17.79 -21.25 2.28
CA LYS A 427 18.25 -22.64 2.32
C LYS A 427 17.66 -23.40 3.51
N SER A 428 17.68 -22.81 4.71
CA SER A 428 17.09 -23.44 5.91
C SER A 428 15.58 -23.61 5.81
N VAL A 429 14.87 -22.65 5.20
CA VAL A 429 13.43 -22.78 4.89
C VAL A 429 13.18 -23.95 3.94
N GLU A 430 13.95 -24.05 2.85
CA GLU A 430 13.84 -25.14 1.86
C GLU A 430 14.13 -26.50 2.50
N GLU A 431 15.20 -26.61 3.30
CA GLU A 431 15.55 -27.83 4.04
C GLU A 431 14.41 -28.24 4.99
N HIS A 432 13.82 -27.28 5.73
CA HIS A 432 12.68 -27.55 6.60
C HIS A 432 11.44 -28.01 5.81
N GLN A 433 11.11 -27.35 4.70
CA GLN A 433 9.98 -27.74 3.84
C GLN A 433 10.17 -29.15 3.26
N GLN A 434 11.40 -29.51 2.86
CA GLN A 434 11.71 -30.86 2.39
C GLN A 434 11.54 -31.89 3.50
N LEU A 435 11.98 -31.60 4.72
CA LEU A 435 11.78 -32.47 5.89
C LEU A 435 10.29 -32.63 6.22
N SER A 436 9.50 -31.55 6.21
CA SER A 436 8.05 -31.63 6.43
C SER A 436 7.36 -32.48 5.35
N ARG A 437 7.75 -32.34 4.08
CA ARG A 437 7.24 -33.16 2.98
C ARG A 437 7.62 -34.64 3.15
N ALA A 438 8.88 -34.93 3.47
CA ALA A 438 9.36 -36.31 3.68
C ALA A 438 8.68 -36.97 4.90
N ASN A 439 8.43 -36.21 5.97
CA ASN A 439 7.69 -36.67 7.14
C ASN A 439 6.21 -36.92 6.83
N LEU A 440 5.56 -36.09 6.00
CA LEU A 440 4.21 -36.39 5.50
C LEU A 440 4.19 -37.71 4.72
N THR A 441 5.18 -37.99 3.87
CA THR A 441 5.29 -39.27 3.15
C THR A 441 5.53 -40.48 4.06
N GLN A 442 6.08 -40.28 5.27
CA GLN A 442 6.23 -41.33 6.27
C GLN A 442 4.99 -41.50 7.16
N VAL A 443 4.28 -40.42 7.50
CA VAL A 443 3.03 -40.46 8.28
C VAL A 443 1.90 -41.13 7.48
N PHE A 444 1.87 -40.96 6.16
CA PHE A 444 0.92 -41.67 5.27
C PHE A 444 1.25 -43.16 5.01
N LYS A 445 2.36 -43.70 5.53
CA LYS A 445 2.61 -45.16 5.53
C LYS A 445 1.86 -45.89 6.65
N GLY A 446 1.17 -45.17 7.54
CA GLY A 446 0.35 -45.72 8.62
C GLY A 446 -1.11 -45.28 8.55
N GLY A 447 -1.83 -45.63 7.46
CA GLY A 447 -3.29 -45.54 7.41
C GLY A 447 -3.85 -44.92 6.13
N LEU A 448 -4.33 -45.80 5.22
CA LEU A 448 -5.31 -45.55 4.15
C LEU A 448 -5.10 -44.31 3.27
N ALA A 449 -4.00 -44.29 2.50
CA ALA A 449 -3.95 -43.57 1.23
C ALA A 449 -2.93 -44.28 0.33
N GLY A 450 -3.34 -45.40 -0.26
CA GLY A 450 -2.52 -46.01 -1.31
C GLY A 450 -2.62 -45.18 -2.59
N HIS A 451 -1.52 -45.10 -3.32
CA HIS A 451 -1.50 -44.64 -4.71
C HIS A 451 -1.58 -45.83 -5.66
N SER A 452 -2.36 -46.86 -5.32
CA SER A 452 -2.56 -47.97 -6.26
C SER A 452 -3.37 -47.49 -7.47
N GLU A 453 -3.14 -48.10 -8.62
CA GLU A 453 -3.90 -47.80 -9.84
C GLU A 453 -5.41 -47.97 -9.62
N ILE A 454 -5.81 -48.87 -8.72
CA ILE A 454 -7.22 -49.14 -8.41
C ILE A 454 -7.85 -48.04 -7.55
N GLU A 455 -7.11 -47.45 -6.60
CA GLU A 455 -7.58 -46.31 -5.81
C GLU A 455 -7.75 -45.06 -6.67
N THR A 456 -6.83 -44.80 -7.60
CA THR A 456 -6.96 -43.70 -8.57
C THR A 456 -8.22 -43.89 -9.45
N LYS A 457 -8.51 -45.12 -9.88
CA LYS A 457 -9.73 -45.44 -10.63
C LYS A 457 -11.00 -45.20 -9.79
N TYR A 458 -11.01 -45.60 -8.53
CA TYR A 458 -12.16 -45.37 -7.64
C TYR A 458 -12.38 -43.91 -7.29
N HIS A 459 -11.30 -43.15 -7.03
CA HIS A 459 -11.38 -41.71 -6.79
C HIS A 459 -11.91 -40.97 -8.02
N THR A 460 -11.40 -41.31 -9.22
CA THR A 460 -11.89 -40.76 -10.48
C THR A 460 -13.36 -41.09 -10.73
N CYS A 461 -13.77 -42.33 -10.47
CA CYS A 461 -15.17 -42.75 -10.56
C CYS A 461 -16.08 -41.92 -9.64
N THR A 462 -15.63 -41.66 -8.41
CA THR A 462 -16.39 -40.88 -7.43
C THR A 462 -16.63 -39.44 -7.90
N HIS A 463 -15.59 -38.79 -8.44
CA HIS A 463 -15.72 -37.43 -9.00
C HIS A 463 -16.64 -37.39 -10.23
N LEU A 464 -16.57 -38.39 -11.11
CA LEU A 464 -17.44 -38.47 -12.28
C LEU A 464 -18.92 -38.69 -11.90
N VAL A 465 -19.18 -39.54 -10.91
CA VAL A 465 -20.53 -39.79 -10.41
C VAL A 465 -21.08 -38.53 -9.73
N LEU A 466 -20.30 -37.87 -8.87
CA LEU A 466 -20.72 -36.63 -8.20
C LEU A 466 -21.01 -35.51 -9.20
N ALA A 467 -20.14 -35.32 -10.20
CA ALA A 467 -20.36 -34.33 -11.26
C ALA A 467 -21.62 -34.63 -12.09
N THR A 468 -21.91 -35.91 -12.33
CA THR A 468 -23.14 -36.34 -13.01
C THR A 468 -24.38 -36.04 -12.16
N LEU A 469 -24.33 -36.35 -10.87
CA LEU A 469 -25.42 -36.08 -9.94
C LEU A 469 -25.68 -34.57 -9.79
N ARG A 470 -24.64 -33.74 -9.71
CA ARG A 470 -24.79 -32.28 -9.70
C ARG A 470 -25.43 -31.73 -10.97
N ARG A 471 -25.05 -32.26 -12.14
CA ARG A 471 -25.70 -31.87 -13.41
C ARG A 471 -27.17 -32.26 -13.47
N MET A 472 -27.55 -33.39 -12.88
CA MET A 472 -28.93 -33.87 -12.93
C MET A 472 -29.82 -33.24 -11.85
N TYR A 473 -29.27 -32.99 -10.67
CA TYR A 473 -30.06 -32.65 -9.48
C TYR A 473 -29.67 -31.32 -8.83
N GLY A 474 -28.66 -30.61 -9.34
CA GLY A 474 -28.21 -29.30 -8.84
C GLY A 474 -27.01 -29.38 -7.90
N ASP A 475 -26.34 -28.24 -7.70
CA ASP A 475 -25.08 -28.12 -6.97
C ASP A 475 -25.18 -28.41 -5.46
N GLN A 476 -26.40 -28.52 -4.93
CA GLN A 476 -26.65 -28.91 -3.54
C GLN A 476 -26.30 -30.38 -3.23
N VAL A 477 -25.99 -31.19 -4.24
CA VAL A 477 -25.47 -32.56 -4.04
C VAL A 477 -23.99 -32.49 -3.63
N ILE A 478 -23.70 -32.88 -2.38
CA ILE A 478 -22.36 -32.91 -1.79
C ILE A 478 -21.91 -34.34 -1.51
N GLN A 479 -20.59 -34.56 -1.53
CA GLN A 479 -19.94 -35.84 -1.27
C GLN A 479 -19.81 -36.13 0.22
#